data_AF-A0A0N4UR90-F1
#
_entry.id   AF-A0A0N4UR90-F1
#
_cell.length_a   1.000
_cell.length_b   1.000
_cell.length_c   1.000
_cell.angle_alpha   90.00
_cell.angle_beta   90.00
_cell.angle_gamma   90.00
#
_symmetry.space_group_name_H-M   'P 1'
#
loop_
_entity.id
_entity.type
_entity.pdbx_description
1 polymer ?
#
loop_
_entity_poly.entity_id
_entity_poly.type
_entity_poly.pdbx_seq_one_letter_code
_entity_poly.pdbx_strand_id
1 'polypeptide(L)'
;MIVIMETVRMVKKLLIMVADEHCGINMRFVEVFKTILLQYSFPVYQCRQREIQPSNSSESFSSNDKICWLRCQCENESYIREGEKCVEIQQRTAIANNPTTIGEIPVLLQFASGENKCQHGDCIYGEEIADFGCRKTNQKCGINMIFEEIRKTLLLDHSEPFYQCKQRCICAKNYFAVNSRKCIKEEFLKYQKTTKEYNSSTNYSTAIHSISTQSDKILNETLHGQSFLCSKLLGQRCGINMIFKEIQLSSFSERFATNGEICWLRCECENESYIRKKDKCIEIQQQTTATNDPTTIGIEKYLGRSHSIGGGRSYKVGDKMFDYGCRKTFAKCGTNMIFKTVSKILFSEFTFSFYRCYQRCSCINGKYFESDGQCMERENLFIDGSRGKTQTTISSHIINSAKNNVKPVSNKIANGASSYDKSVCLMMQGRKCGIHMIFREIQPSSSSESFSSNDKICWLRCQCENESYIREGEKCVEIQQRIAIANKSTTVGETTIRYHLISDATNYKIGDKITDYGCQKTNKKCGTNLVFKTASKIFLNEYALPFYKCIQRCSCINSKFIANDGECSDSLSKTEIN
;
A
#
# COMPACT_ATOMS: atom_id res chain seq x y z
N MET A 1 -0.44 -26.27 -35.88
CA MET A 1 -1.24 -26.05 -34.66
C MET A 1 -1.11 -24.64 -34.09
N ILE A 2 0.11 -24.11 -33.88
CA ILE A 2 0.33 -22.74 -33.36
C ILE A 2 -0.32 -21.66 -34.24
N VAL A 3 -0.17 -21.76 -35.57
CA VAL A 3 -0.80 -20.83 -36.53
C VAL A 3 -2.32 -20.81 -36.37
N ILE A 4 -2.97 -21.98 -36.24
CA ILE A 4 -4.43 -22.08 -36.05
C ILE A 4 -4.86 -21.41 -34.74
N MET A 5 -4.10 -21.59 -33.65
CA MET A 5 -4.42 -20.94 -32.38
C MET A 5 -4.25 -19.41 -32.42
N GLU A 6 -3.23 -18.90 -33.11
CA GLU A 6 -3.05 -17.46 -33.35
C GLU A 6 -4.19 -16.90 -34.22
N THR A 7 -4.60 -17.59 -35.29
CA THR A 7 -5.72 -17.18 -36.14
C THR A 7 -7.04 -17.15 -35.36
N VAL A 8 -7.33 -18.17 -34.55
CA VAL A 8 -8.52 -18.20 -33.68
C VAL A 8 -8.48 -17.05 -32.66
N ARG A 9 -7.30 -16.74 -32.09
CA ARG A 9 -7.13 -15.60 -31.17
C ARG A 9 -7.35 -14.25 -31.87
N MET A 10 -6.88 -14.07 -33.09
CA MET A 10 -7.12 -12.85 -33.88
C MET A 10 -8.58 -12.71 -34.28
N VAL A 11 -9.22 -13.77 -34.77
CA VAL A 11 -10.66 -13.75 -35.12
C VAL A 11 -11.51 -13.46 -33.88
N LYS A 12 -11.14 -14.00 -32.72
CA LYS A 12 -11.82 -13.70 -31.45
C LYS A 12 -11.69 -12.23 -31.05
N LYS A 13 -10.50 -11.62 -31.20
CA LYS A 13 -10.31 -10.18 -30.99
C LYS A 13 -11.11 -9.34 -31.99
N LEU A 14 -11.12 -9.73 -33.26
CA LEU A 14 -11.88 -9.03 -34.31
C LEU A 14 -13.38 -9.09 -34.03
N LEU A 15 -13.90 -10.25 -33.60
CA LEU A 15 -15.31 -10.41 -33.22
C LEU A 15 -15.70 -9.55 -32.02
N ILE A 16 -14.82 -9.40 -31.02
CA ILE A 16 -15.06 -8.52 -29.87
C ILE A 16 -15.10 -7.04 -30.32
N MET A 17 -14.18 -6.61 -31.19
CA MET A 17 -14.19 -5.24 -31.70
C MET A 17 -15.42 -4.95 -32.57
N VAL A 18 -15.83 -5.89 -33.43
CA VAL A 18 -17.02 -5.73 -34.27
C VAL A 18 -18.31 -5.73 -33.44
N ALA A 19 -18.35 -6.47 -32.33
CA ALA A 19 -19.51 -6.50 -31.43
C ALA A 19 -19.64 -5.21 -30.59
N ASP A 20 -18.54 -4.58 -30.20
CA ASP A 20 -18.57 -3.31 -29.46
C ASP A 20 -18.89 -2.09 -30.34
N GLU A 21 -18.53 -2.09 -31.62
CA GLU A 21 -18.69 -0.89 -32.45
C GLU A 21 -20.03 -0.77 -33.18
N HIS A 22 -20.77 -1.86 -33.46
CA HIS A 22 -21.92 -1.78 -34.36
C HIS A 22 -23.18 -2.50 -33.85
N CYS A 23 -23.92 -1.82 -32.98
CA CYS A 23 -25.33 -2.11 -32.70
C CYS A 23 -26.20 -1.70 -33.92
N GLY A 24 -26.27 -2.54 -34.95
CA GLY A 24 -27.10 -2.24 -36.14
C GLY A 24 -26.89 -3.07 -37.40
N ILE A 25 -26.03 -4.10 -37.40
CA ILE A 25 -25.77 -4.85 -38.64
C ILE A 25 -26.89 -5.85 -38.94
N ASN A 26 -27.39 -5.69 -40.15
CA ASN A 26 -28.36 -6.49 -40.89
C ASN A 26 -28.14 -8.01 -40.77
N MET A 27 -29.22 -8.78 -40.54
CA MET A 27 -29.24 -10.24 -40.37
C MET A 27 -28.50 -11.06 -41.44
N ARG A 28 -28.21 -10.50 -42.62
CA ARG A 28 -27.44 -11.20 -43.67
C ARG A 28 -26.01 -11.57 -43.26
N PHE A 29 -25.38 -10.85 -42.33
CA PHE A 29 -24.03 -11.21 -41.86
C PHE A 29 -24.01 -12.47 -40.98
N VAL A 30 -25.13 -12.75 -40.29
CA VAL A 30 -25.26 -13.93 -39.42
C VAL A 30 -25.34 -15.23 -40.22
N GLU A 31 -25.97 -15.19 -41.41
CA GLU A 31 -26.05 -16.34 -42.33
C GLU A 31 -24.68 -16.77 -42.86
N VAL A 32 -23.81 -15.82 -43.24
CA VAL A 32 -22.46 -16.13 -43.73
C VAL A 32 -21.60 -16.77 -42.63
N PHE A 33 -21.75 -16.30 -41.39
CA PHE A 33 -21.05 -16.89 -40.24
C PHE A 33 -21.59 -18.27 -39.85
N LYS A 34 -22.89 -18.52 -40.04
CA LYS A 34 -23.50 -19.86 -39.86
C LYS A 34 -22.84 -20.89 -40.75
N THR A 35 -22.55 -20.57 -42.02
CA THR A 35 -21.91 -21.51 -42.96
C THR A 35 -20.47 -21.84 -42.56
N ILE A 36 -19.72 -20.84 -42.05
CA ILE A 36 -18.33 -21.05 -41.60
C ILE A 36 -18.28 -21.83 -40.28
N LEU A 37 -19.22 -21.58 -39.36
CA LEU A 37 -19.28 -22.30 -38.09
C LEU A 37 -19.79 -23.74 -38.25
N LEU A 38 -20.65 -24.05 -39.23
CA LEU A 38 -21.09 -25.42 -39.48
C LEU A 38 -19.96 -26.36 -39.95
N GLN A 39 -18.84 -25.84 -40.44
CA GLN A 39 -17.66 -26.66 -40.75
C GLN A 39 -16.85 -27.10 -39.51
N TYR A 40 -17.11 -26.51 -38.34
CA TYR A 40 -16.43 -26.86 -37.10
C TYR A 40 -17.49 -27.20 -36.06
N SER A 41 -17.63 -28.46 -35.66
CA SER A 41 -18.68 -29.03 -34.79
C SER A 41 -18.87 -28.35 -33.43
N PHE A 42 -19.31 -27.09 -33.42
CA PHE A 42 -19.60 -26.30 -32.23
C PHE A 42 -21.12 -26.29 -32.00
N PRO A 43 -21.57 -26.47 -30.75
CA PRO A 43 -22.98 -26.36 -30.41
C PRO A 43 -23.51 -24.97 -30.78
N VAL A 44 -24.63 -24.95 -31.51
CA VAL A 44 -25.28 -23.73 -32.00
C VAL A 44 -25.96 -23.03 -30.83
N TYR A 45 -25.59 -21.78 -30.56
CA TYR A 45 -26.24 -20.91 -29.59
C TYR A 45 -27.42 -20.19 -30.25
N GLN A 46 -28.61 -20.23 -29.65
CA GLN A 46 -29.74 -19.39 -30.08
C GLN A 46 -29.97 -18.27 -29.05
N CYS A 47 -29.62 -17.04 -29.41
CA CYS A 47 -29.94 -15.85 -28.62
C CYS A 47 -31.30 -15.28 -29.08
N ARG A 48 -32.29 -15.22 -28.18
CA ARG A 48 -33.52 -14.44 -28.39
C ARG A 48 -33.40 -13.09 -27.69
N GLN A 49 -33.68 -12.02 -28.42
CA GLN A 49 -33.84 -10.68 -27.87
C GLN A 49 -35.25 -10.58 -27.25
N ARG A 50 -35.36 -10.23 -25.97
CA ARG A 50 -36.63 -9.79 -25.35
C ARG A 50 -36.45 -8.35 -24.88
N GLU A 51 -37.27 -7.43 -25.37
CA GLU A 51 -37.49 -6.15 -24.71
C GLU A 51 -38.21 -6.40 -23.39
N ILE A 52 -37.58 -6.02 -22.28
CA ILE A 52 -38.24 -5.95 -20.97
C ILE A 52 -38.54 -4.48 -20.74
N GLN A 53 -39.83 -4.12 -20.68
CA GLN A 53 -40.22 -2.77 -20.26
C GLN A 53 -39.95 -2.60 -18.75
N PRO A 54 -39.36 -1.47 -18.32
CA PRO A 54 -39.17 -1.19 -16.91
C PRO A 54 -40.52 -1.01 -16.21
N SER A 55 -40.77 -1.85 -15.20
CA SER A 55 -41.89 -1.69 -14.28
C SER A 55 -41.65 -0.50 -13.35
N ASN A 56 -42.64 0.39 -13.29
CA ASN A 56 -42.78 1.57 -12.43
C ASN A 56 -42.02 1.53 -11.09
N SER A 57 -40.86 2.17 -11.01
CA SER A 57 -40.34 2.73 -9.76
C SER A 57 -39.59 4.02 -10.07
N SER A 58 -39.98 5.08 -9.37
CA SER A 58 -39.62 6.48 -9.58
C SER A 58 -38.15 6.77 -9.30
N GLU A 59 -37.29 6.67 -10.32
CA GLU A 59 -36.01 7.39 -10.36
C GLU A 59 -35.77 7.88 -11.79
N SER A 60 -35.67 9.20 -11.94
CA SER A 60 -35.45 9.90 -13.20
C SER A 60 -34.04 9.61 -13.74
N PHE A 61 -33.95 8.78 -14.78
CA PHE A 61 -32.75 8.68 -15.62
C PHE A 61 -32.92 9.50 -16.91
N SER A 62 -31.86 10.24 -17.24
CA SER A 62 -31.69 11.00 -18.48
C SER A 62 -31.84 10.10 -19.71
N SER A 63 -32.59 10.57 -20.71
CA SER A 63 -33.30 9.77 -21.71
C SER A 63 -32.52 9.28 -22.94
N ASN A 64 -31.18 9.15 -22.93
CA ASN A 64 -30.43 8.84 -24.16
C ASN A 64 -29.60 7.54 -24.15
N ASP A 65 -29.53 6.79 -23.05
CA ASP A 65 -28.73 5.56 -22.99
C ASP A 65 -29.62 4.30 -23.03
N LYS A 66 -29.86 3.77 -24.23
CA LYS A 66 -30.45 2.43 -24.40
C LYS A 66 -29.39 1.37 -24.09
N ILE A 67 -29.37 0.88 -22.86
CA ILE A 67 -28.55 -0.28 -22.48
C ILE A 67 -29.30 -1.55 -22.87
N CYS A 68 -28.86 -2.22 -23.94
CA CYS A 68 -29.35 -3.56 -24.30
C CYS A 68 -28.61 -4.61 -23.48
N TRP A 69 -29.34 -5.33 -22.61
CA TRP A 69 -28.81 -6.52 -21.94
C TRP A 69 -29.14 -7.76 -22.77
N LEU A 70 -28.13 -8.40 -23.37
CA LEU A 70 -28.27 -9.75 -23.91
C LEU A 70 -28.01 -10.79 -22.81
N ARG A 71 -29.04 -11.53 -22.41
CA ARG A 71 -28.91 -12.68 -21.51
C ARG A 71 -29.02 -13.97 -22.32
N CYS A 72 -27.92 -14.71 -22.46
CA CYS A 72 -27.97 -16.08 -22.97
C CYS A 72 -28.57 -17.00 -21.92
N GLN A 73 -29.55 -17.82 -22.29
CA GLN A 73 -30.08 -18.93 -21.50
C GLN A 73 -29.73 -20.25 -22.18
N CYS A 74 -29.50 -21.30 -21.39
CA CYS A 74 -29.37 -22.65 -21.92
C CYS A 74 -30.74 -23.12 -22.40
N GLU A 75 -30.81 -23.77 -23.56
CA GLU A 75 -32.07 -24.11 -24.24
C GLU A 75 -32.85 -25.23 -23.51
N ASN A 76 -32.18 -26.00 -22.65
CA ASN A 76 -32.74 -27.14 -21.95
C ASN A 76 -32.47 -27.04 -20.43
N GLU A 77 -33.50 -27.34 -19.63
CA GLU A 77 -33.47 -27.30 -18.15
C GLU A 77 -32.48 -28.29 -17.53
N SER A 78 -32.04 -29.30 -18.28
CA SER A 78 -30.96 -30.21 -17.87
C SER A 78 -29.56 -29.59 -17.95
N TYR A 79 -29.41 -28.31 -18.29
CA TYR A 79 -28.11 -27.62 -18.35
C TYR A 79 -28.09 -26.36 -17.47
N ILE A 80 -26.97 -26.14 -16.78
CA ILE A 80 -26.68 -24.87 -16.08
C ILE A 80 -25.65 -24.04 -16.83
N ARG A 81 -25.75 -22.72 -16.74
CA ARG A 81 -24.77 -21.81 -17.34
C ARG A 81 -23.51 -21.73 -16.46
N GLU A 82 -22.41 -22.29 -16.94
CA GLU A 82 -21.06 -22.04 -16.40
C GLU A 82 -20.31 -21.07 -17.33
N GLY A 83 -20.35 -19.78 -17.00
CA GLY A 83 -19.74 -18.72 -17.81
C GLY A 83 -20.40 -18.55 -19.17
N GLU A 84 -19.67 -18.88 -20.24
CA GLU A 84 -20.15 -18.86 -21.64
C GLU A 84 -20.62 -20.24 -22.13
N LYS A 85 -20.65 -21.25 -21.27
CA LYS A 85 -21.03 -22.62 -21.62
C LYS A 85 -22.27 -23.06 -20.86
N CYS A 86 -23.06 -23.93 -21.50
CA CYS A 86 -24.12 -24.70 -20.85
C CYS A 86 -23.53 -26.08 -20.51
N VAL A 87 -23.58 -26.46 -19.23
CA VAL A 87 -23.02 -27.71 -18.72
C VAL A 87 -24.17 -28.57 -18.19
N GLU A 88 -24.23 -29.82 -18.63
CA GLU A 88 -25.29 -30.76 -18.29
C GLU A 88 -25.27 -31.09 -16.79
N ILE A 89 -26.43 -31.02 -16.14
CA ILE A 89 -26.63 -31.42 -14.76
C ILE A 89 -26.54 -32.94 -14.71
N GLN A 90 -25.38 -33.48 -14.33
CA GLN A 90 -25.28 -34.92 -14.04
C GLN A 90 -26.08 -35.24 -12.77
N GLN A 91 -27.28 -35.80 -12.94
CA GLN A 91 -28.06 -36.41 -11.87
C GLN A 91 -27.30 -37.63 -11.34
N ARG A 92 -26.68 -37.53 -10.16
CA ARG A 92 -26.24 -38.71 -9.42
C ARG A 92 -27.45 -39.30 -8.69
N THR A 93 -27.85 -40.46 -9.20
CA THR A 93 -28.90 -41.36 -8.73
C THR A 93 -28.84 -41.63 -7.24
N ALA A 94 -30.01 -41.65 -6.62
CA ALA A 94 -30.27 -42.02 -5.24
C ALA A 94 -29.90 -43.48 -4.92
N ILE A 95 -29.36 -43.70 -3.72
CA ILE A 95 -29.49 -44.98 -3.01
C ILE A 95 -30.38 -44.71 -1.81
N ALA A 96 -31.63 -45.18 -1.91
CA ALA A 96 -32.56 -45.30 -0.81
C ALA A 96 -32.22 -46.53 0.04
N ASN A 97 -32.38 -46.46 1.37
CA ASN A 97 -32.95 -47.53 2.18
C ASN A 97 -33.29 -47.05 3.61
N ASN A 98 -34.54 -47.37 3.99
CA ASN A 98 -35.20 -47.39 5.29
C ASN A 98 -35.75 -46.08 5.93
N PRO A 99 -37.09 -45.95 6.03
CA PRO A 99 -37.77 -44.96 6.85
C PRO A 99 -38.25 -45.55 8.18
N THR A 100 -38.11 -44.77 9.26
CA THR A 100 -38.96 -44.92 10.45
C THR A 100 -39.40 -43.53 10.93
N THR A 101 -40.69 -43.31 10.70
CA THR A 101 -41.69 -42.40 11.28
C THR A 101 -41.36 -41.72 12.62
N ILE A 102 -41.54 -40.39 12.67
CA ILE A 102 -42.34 -39.57 13.62
C ILE A 102 -41.73 -38.17 13.79
N GLY A 103 -42.51 -37.12 13.52
CA GLY A 103 -42.33 -35.78 14.08
C GLY A 103 -41.89 -34.69 13.09
N GLU A 104 -42.86 -33.99 12.52
CA GLU A 104 -42.68 -32.76 11.75
C GLU A 104 -42.04 -31.65 12.61
N ILE A 105 -40.84 -31.21 12.26
CA ILE A 105 -40.26 -29.93 12.70
C ILE A 105 -39.62 -29.27 11.47
N PRO A 106 -39.88 -27.99 11.19
CA PRO A 106 -39.30 -27.30 10.04
C PRO A 106 -37.77 -27.29 10.13
N VAL A 107 -37.12 -27.70 9.05
CA VAL A 107 -35.67 -27.67 8.86
C VAL A 107 -35.21 -26.21 8.83
N LEU A 108 -35.05 -25.62 10.00
CA LEU A 108 -34.25 -24.41 10.24
C LEU A 108 -32.80 -24.86 10.39
N LEU A 109 -31.94 -24.35 9.51
CA LEU A 109 -30.48 -24.37 9.51
C LEU A 109 -29.84 -24.48 10.92
N GLN A 110 -29.80 -25.68 11.49
CA GLN A 110 -28.88 -26.05 12.56
C GLN A 110 -27.68 -26.74 11.94
N PHE A 111 -26.85 -25.98 11.22
CA PHE A 111 -25.43 -26.27 11.26
C PHE A 111 -24.96 -25.84 12.64
N ALA A 112 -25.07 -26.78 13.59
CA ALA A 112 -24.42 -26.66 14.89
C ALA A 112 -23.01 -26.13 14.64
N SER A 113 -22.69 -25.00 15.28
CA SER A 113 -21.35 -24.44 15.27
C SER A 113 -20.43 -25.46 15.96
N GLY A 114 -19.96 -26.45 15.22
CA GLY A 114 -18.70 -27.09 15.55
C GLY A 114 -17.71 -25.96 15.59
N GLU A 115 -17.24 -25.59 16.78
CA GLU A 115 -16.23 -24.57 16.98
C GLU A 115 -15.07 -24.88 16.03
N ASN A 116 -15.01 -24.17 14.90
CA ASN A 116 -13.91 -24.31 13.97
C ASN A 116 -12.67 -23.80 14.70
N LYS A 117 -11.85 -24.73 15.22
CA LYS A 117 -10.70 -24.44 16.09
C LYS A 117 -9.69 -23.46 15.47
N CYS A 118 -9.77 -23.21 14.17
CA CYS A 118 -8.91 -22.29 13.43
C CYS A 118 -9.51 -20.89 13.13
N GLN A 119 -10.53 -20.41 13.84
CA GLN A 119 -11.12 -19.10 13.52
C GLN A 119 -10.15 -17.90 13.56
N HIS A 120 -9.02 -18.01 14.27
CA HIS A 120 -8.06 -16.91 14.47
C HIS A 120 -6.77 -17.00 13.62
N GLY A 121 -6.69 -17.91 12.65
CA GLY A 121 -5.51 -18.05 11.79
C GLY A 121 -4.34 -18.82 12.42
N ASP A 122 -4.63 -19.58 13.49
CA ASP A 122 -3.69 -20.48 14.17
C ASP A 122 -4.02 -21.97 13.88
N CYS A 123 -4.29 -22.31 12.62
CA CYS A 123 -4.46 -23.71 12.21
C CYS A 123 -3.15 -24.46 12.37
N ILE A 124 -3.26 -25.76 12.67
CA ILE A 124 -2.16 -26.71 12.46
C ILE A 124 -2.15 -27.20 11.01
N TYR A 125 -0.99 -27.63 10.52
CA TYR A 125 -0.87 -28.22 9.18
C TYR A 125 -1.83 -29.42 9.03
N GLY A 126 -2.56 -29.45 7.92
CA GLY A 126 -3.52 -30.49 7.59
C GLY A 126 -4.93 -30.26 8.13
N GLU A 127 -5.16 -29.25 8.96
CA GLU A 127 -6.50 -28.91 9.46
C GLU A 127 -7.40 -28.44 8.32
N GLU A 128 -8.64 -28.92 8.31
CA GLU A 128 -9.64 -28.62 7.27
C GLU A 128 -10.74 -27.73 7.81
N ILE A 129 -11.16 -26.75 7.01
CA ILE A 129 -12.28 -25.86 7.32
C ILE A 129 -13.32 -25.87 6.19
N ALA A 130 -14.55 -25.52 6.53
CA ALA A 130 -15.58 -25.15 5.57
C ALA A 130 -15.68 -23.62 5.51
N ASP A 131 -15.50 -23.06 4.33
CA ASP A 131 -15.48 -21.62 4.07
C ASP A 131 -16.52 -21.26 2.99
N PHE A 132 -17.57 -20.55 3.41
CA PHE A 132 -18.62 -20.08 2.50
C PHE A 132 -18.12 -18.88 1.68
N GLY A 133 -18.14 -19.02 0.36
CA GLY A 133 -17.61 -18.08 -0.61
C GLY A 133 -16.11 -18.23 -0.89
N CYS A 134 -15.43 -19.24 -0.32
CA CYS A 134 -14.02 -19.54 -0.60
C CYS A 134 -13.07 -18.36 -0.33
N ARG A 135 -13.44 -17.45 0.58
CA ARG A 135 -12.75 -16.19 0.89
C ARG A 135 -11.38 -16.40 1.53
N LYS A 136 -11.15 -17.54 2.16
CA LYS A 136 -9.92 -17.92 2.87
C LYS A 136 -8.88 -18.58 1.96
N THR A 137 -9.20 -18.97 0.73
CA THR A 137 -8.24 -19.57 -0.21
C THR A 137 -7.03 -18.64 -0.38
N ASN A 138 -5.81 -19.19 -0.26
CA ASN A 138 -4.53 -18.47 -0.25
C ASN A 138 -4.30 -17.48 0.91
N GLN A 139 -5.22 -17.38 1.88
CA GLN A 139 -4.96 -16.62 3.11
C GLN A 139 -4.09 -17.44 4.07
N LYS A 140 -3.34 -16.75 4.94
CA LYS A 140 -2.53 -17.39 5.98
C LYS A 140 -3.42 -18.14 6.96
N CYS A 141 -3.12 -19.41 7.18
CA CYS A 141 -3.72 -20.24 8.23
C CYS A 141 -2.72 -20.52 9.37
N GLY A 142 -1.48 -20.06 9.25
CA GLY A 142 -0.48 -20.06 10.33
C GLY A 142 0.90 -19.67 9.81
N ILE A 143 1.95 -19.87 10.64
CA ILE A 143 3.33 -19.50 10.27
C ILE A 143 3.80 -20.39 9.11
N ASN A 144 4.15 -19.75 7.97
CA ASN A 144 4.52 -20.42 6.72
C ASN A 144 3.42 -21.35 6.16
N MET A 145 2.15 -21.10 6.48
CA MET A 145 1.03 -21.91 6.03
C MET A 145 -0.07 -21.07 5.38
N ILE A 146 -0.75 -21.62 4.38
CA ILE A 146 -1.90 -21.00 3.69
C ILE A 146 -3.04 -22.02 3.53
N PHE A 147 -4.27 -21.53 3.38
CA PHE A 147 -5.40 -22.38 3.01
C PHE A 147 -5.36 -22.71 1.51
N GLU A 148 -5.42 -24.00 1.20
CA GLU A 148 -5.60 -24.54 -0.14
C GLU A 148 -7.01 -25.10 -0.30
N GLU A 149 -7.66 -24.84 -1.44
CA GLU A 149 -8.99 -25.35 -1.76
C GLU A 149 -8.92 -26.85 -2.12
N ILE A 150 -9.55 -27.69 -1.31
CA ILE A 150 -9.63 -29.15 -1.55
C ILE A 150 -10.83 -29.47 -2.43
N ARG A 151 -11.98 -28.87 -2.12
CA ARG A 151 -13.26 -29.14 -2.76
C ARG A 151 -14.13 -27.91 -2.74
N LYS A 152 -14.81 -27.64 -3.84
CA LYS A 152 -15.81 -26.59 -3.97
C LYS A 152 -17.16 -27.21 -4.31
N THR A 153 -18.17 -26.92 -3.50
CA THR A 153 -19.54 -27.38 -3.69
C THR A 153 -20.43 -26.17 -3.93
N LEU A 154 -21.23 -26.18 -5.00
CA LEU A 154 -22.25 -25.17 -5.24
C LEU A 154 -23.49 -25.52 -4.41
N LEU A 155 -23.89 -24.64 -3.51
CA LEU A 155 -25.15 -24.74 -2.78
C LEU A 155 -26.16 -23.83 -3.44
N LEU A 156 -27.24 -24.43 -3.94
CA LEU A 156 -28.40 -23.75 -4.48
C LEU A 156 -29.39 -23.55 -3.33
N ASP A 157 -29.27 -22.44 -2.62
CA ASP A 157 -30.33 -21.97 -1.73
C ASP A 157 -31.20 -20.96 -2.48
N HIS A 158 -32.48 -20.86 -2.12
CA HIS A 158 -33.60 -20.35 -2.93
C HIS A 158 -33.46 -18.91 -3.48
N SER A 159 -32.42 -18.18 -3.12
CA SER A 159 -32.23 -16.78 -3.46
C SER A 159 -30.96 -16.48 -4.25
N GLU A 160 -29.85 -17.21 -4.08
CA GLU A 160 -28.60 -16.98 -4.82
C GLU A 160 -27.64 -18.17 -4.66
N PRO A 161 -27.02 -18.69 -5.75
CA PRO A 161 -26.04 -19.77 -5.64
C PRO A 161 -24.77 -19.28 -4.94
N PHE A 162 -24.38 -19.93 -3.84
CA PHE A 162 -23.11 -19.68 -3.18
C PHE A 162 -22.24 -20.93 -3.14
N TYR A 163 -20.93 -20.73 -3.09
CA TYR A 163 -19.97 -21.82 -3.00
C TYR A 163 -19.64 -22.12 -1.54
N GLN A 164 -19.67 -23.40 -1.16
CA GLN A 164 -19.04 -23.88 0.05
C GLN A 164 -17.71 -24.53 -0.34
N CYS A 165 -16.60 -23.95 0.12
CA CYS A 165 -15.28 -24.51 -0.09
C CYS A 165 -14.81 -25.28 1.14
N LYS A 166 -14.40 -26.53 0.95
CA LYS A 166 -13.59 -27.26 1.92
C LYS A 166 -12.13 -26.93 1.64
N GLN A 167 -11.44 -26.34 2.60
CA GLN A 167 -10.04 -25.91 2.47
C GLN A 167 -9.17 -26.61 3.50
N ARG A 168 -7.89 -26.83 3.18
CA ARG A 168 -6.87 -27.41 4.08
C ARG A 168 -5.76 -26.41 4.34
N CYS A 169 -5.28 -26.33 5.58
CA CYS A 169 -4.08 -25.57 5.90
C CYS A 169 -2.82 -26.34 5.44
N ILE A 170 -2.07 -25.80 4.48
CA ILE A 170 -0.87 -26.41 3.90
C ILE A 170 0.34 -25.47 4.02
N CYS A 171 1.55 -25.95 3.74
CA CYS A 171 2.71 -25.07 3.68
C CYS A 171 2.61 -24.07 2.52
N ALA A 172 2.90 -22.80 2.80
CA ALA A 172 2.74 -21.68 1.88
C ALA A 172 3.57 -21.80 0.60
N LYS A 173 4.68 -22.55 0.67
CA LYS A 173 5.62 -22.77 -0.43
C LYS A 173 6.24 -24.16 -0.30
N ASN A 174 6.69 -24.70 -1.41
CA ASN A 174 7.28 -26.04 -1.53
C ASN A 174 8.59 -26.25 -0.74
N TYR A 175 9.35 -25.19 -0.44
CA TYR A 175 10.61 -25.30 0.33
C TYR A 175 10.40 -25.37 1.86
N PHE A 176 9.15 -25.39 2.31
CA PHE A 176 8.81 -25.70 3.68
C PHE A 176 8.40 -27.17 3.78
N ALA A 177 9.00 -27.89 4.72
CA ALA A 177 8.63 -29.25 5.05
C ALA A 177 7.84 -29.27 6.36
N VAL A 178 6.94 -30.25 6.44
CA VAL A 178 6.09 -30.46 7.61
C VAL A 178 6.90 -31.14 8.70
N ASN A 179 6.99 -30.52 9.86
CA ASN A 179 7.56 -31.12 11.06
C ASN A 179 6.64 -30.82 12.24
N SER A 180 6.17 -31.86 12.94
CA SER A 180 5.26 -31.75 14.08
C SER A 180 4.03 -30.86 13.79
N ARG A 181 3.38 -31.07 12.63
CA ARG A 181 2.22 -30.30 12.14
C ARG A 181 2.47 -28.79 11.96
N LYS A 182 3.73 -28.37 11.79
CA LYS A 182 4.14 -27.00 11.45
C LYS A 182 4.97 -27.02 10.16
N CYS A 183 4.99 -25.91 9.44
CA CYS A 183 5.81 -25.74 8.24
C CYS A 183 7.13 -25.03 8.57
N ILE A 184 8.24 -25.77 8.45
CA ILE A 184 9.61 -25.31 8.74
C ILE A 184 10.42 -25.34 7.45
N LYS A 185 11.34 -24.38 7.22
CA LYS A 185 12.20 -24.43 6.01
C LYS A 185 13.04 -25.71 6.04
N GLU A 186 13.13 -26.39 4.91
CA GLU A 186 13.88 -27.66 4.77
C GLU A 186 15.34 -27.57 5.23
N GLU A 187 15.99 -26.42 5.04
CA GLU A 187 17.37 -26.17 5.45
C GLU A 187 17.58 -26.35 6.97
N PHE A 188 16.59 -25.96 7.79
CA PHE A 188 16.67 -26.15 9.24
C PHE A 188 16.51 -27.63 9.65
N LEU A 189 15.75 -28.41 8.88
CA LEU A 189 15.61 -29.85 9.14
C LEU A 189 16.89 -30.60 8.80
N LYS A 190 17.61 -30.18 7.76
CA LYS A 190 18.94 -30.73 7.44
C LYS A 190 19.92 -30.49 8.58
N TYR A 191 19.93 -29.27 9.14
CA TYR A 191 20.79 -28.94 10.28
C TYR A 191 20.45 -29.78 11.53
N GLN A 192 19.17 -29.93 11.89
CA GLN A 192 18.77 -30.74 13.05
C GLN A 192 19.15 -32.22 12.91
N LYS A 193 19.11 -32.78 11.70
CA LYS A 193 19.58 -34.15 11.45
C LYS A 193 21.08 -34.27 11.68
N THR A 194 21.87 -33.34 11.14
CA THR A 194 23.33 -33.34 11.32
C THR A 194 23.76 -33.14 12.78
N THR A 195 23.04 -32.34 13.57
CA THR A 195 23.40 -32.14 14.99
C THR A 195 23.10 -33.38 15.84
N LYS A 196 22.07 -34.17 15.48
CA LYS A 196 21.77 -35.43 16.19
C LYS A 196 22.83 -36.51 15.93
N GLU A 197 23.44 -36.51 14.74
CA GLU A 197 24.57 -37.41 14.44
C GLU A 197 25.86 -36.98 15.14
N TYR A 198 26.13 -35.66 15.23
CA TYR A 198 27.36 -35.17 15.87
C TYR A 198 27.35 -35.28 17.40
N ASN A 199 26.18 -35.18 18.04
CA ASN A 199 26.05 -35.32 19.50
C ASN A 199 26.18 -36.77 20.00
N SER A 200 26.39 -37.75 19.11
CA SER A 200 26.74 -39.12 19.47
C SER A 200 28.24 -39.33 19.73
N SER A 201 29.10 -38.33 19.50
CA SER A 201 30.54 -38.41 19.75
C SER A 201 31.01 -37.31 20.72
N THR A 202 31.33 -37.74 21.93
CA THR A 202 32.26 -37.21 22.95
C THR A 202 32.96 -35.84 22.73
N ASN A 203 32.98 -35.06 23.83
CA ASN A 203 33.76 -33.83 24.16
C ASN A 203 33.11 -32.45 23.89
N TYR A 204 32.40 -31.99 24.92
CA TYR A 204 31.54 -30.80 24.99
C TYR A 204 32.26 -29.44 25.17
N SER A 205 33.59 -29.34 25.07
CA SER A 205 34.31 -28.11 25.43
C SER A 205 34.90 -27.33 24.25
N THR A 206 34.89 -27.87 23.03
CA THR A 206 35.59 -27.27 21.88
C THR A 206 34.67 -26.79 20.75
N ALA A 207 33.36 -27.04 20.82
CA ALA A 207 32.41 -26.79 19.74
C ALA A 207 31.90 -25.32 19.63
N ILE A 208 32.15 -24.48 20.64
CA ILE A 208 31.71 -23.07 20.63
C ILE A 208 32.61 -22.19 19.73
N HIS A 209 33.84 -22.62 19.46
CA HIS A 209 34.78 -21.86 18.61
C HIS A 209 34.63 -22.14 17.11
N SER A 210 34.08 -23.29 16.72
CA SER A 210 33.96 -23.73 15.31
C SER A 210 32.69 -23.26 14.59
N ILE A 211 31.68 -22.78 15.32
CA ILE A 211 30.44 -22.22 14.74
C ILE A 211 30.64 -20.77 14.26
N SER A 212 31.67 -20.08 14.79
CA SER A 212 32.02 -18.70 14.42
C SER A 212 32.52 -18.57 12.97
N THR A 213 33.23 -19.58 12.46
CA THR A 213 33.96 -19.50 11.17
C THR A 213 33.13 -19.89 9.93
N GLN A 214 31.89 -20.36 10.09
CA GLN A 214 30.99 -20.68 8.96
C GLN A 214 29.88 -19.64 8.70
N SER A 215 29.92 -18.52 9.43
CA SER A 215 28.86 -17.49 9.46
C SER A 215 29.06 -16.28 8.52
N ASP A 216 30.04 -16.33 7.62
CA ASP A 216 30.45 -15.19 6.77
C ASP A 216 29.47 -14.80 5.62
N LYS A 217 28.25 -15.36 5.54
CA LYS A 217 27.31 -15.15 4.42
C LYS A 217 25.93 -14.57 4.78
N ILE A 218 25.64 -14.27 6.05
CA ILE A 218 24.29 -13.92 6.52
C ILE A 218 24.33 -12.55 7.22
N LEU A 219 24.31 -11.45 6.46
CA LEU A 219 24.46 -10.12 7.10
C LEU A 219 23.46 -9.04 6.66
N ASN A 220 22.43 -9.42 5.90
CA ASN A 220 21.32 -8.55 5.52
C ASN A 220 19.93 -9.16 5.81
N GLU A 221 19.84 -10.24 6.59
CA GLU A 221 18.54 -10.83 6.93
C GLU A 221 17.87 -10.11 8.10
N THR A 222 16.66 -9.63 7.85
CA THR A 222 15.74 -9.14 8.88
C THR A 222 15.10 -10.35 9.54
N LEU A 223 15.37 -10.58 10.83
CA LEU A 223 14.73 -11.67 11.58
C LEU A 223 13.33 -11.25 12.02
N HIS A 224 12.34 -12.10 11.77
CA HIS A 224 10.97 -11.95 12.27
C HIS A 224 10.74 -12.96 13.39
N GLY A 225 10.42 -12.49 14.59
CA GLY A 225 10.08 -13.33 15.74
C GLY A 225 9.00 -12.69 16.59
N GLN A 226 8.27 -13.51 17.36
CA GLN A 226 7.41 -13.07 18.45
C GLN A 226 8.23 -12.18 19.41
N SER A 227 7.63 -11.13 20.00
CA SER A 227 8.27 -10.17 20.93
C SER A 227 9.31 -10.79 21.88
N PHE A 228 9.00 -11.97 22.43
CA PHE A 228 9.89 -12.71 23.32
C PHE A 228 11.28 -13.02 22.74
N LEU A 229 11.37 -13.31 21.44
CA LEU A 229 12.65 -13.59 20.77
C LEU A 229 13.49 -12.32 20.58
N CYS A 230 12.87 -11.16 20.38
CA CYS A 230 13.67 -9.93 20.23
C CYS A 230 14.29 -9.49 21.53
N SER A 231 13.56 -9.60 22.64
CA SER A 231 14.10 -9.29 23.98
C SER A 231 15.35 -10.13 24.28
N LYS A 232 15.39 -11.38 23.81
CA LYS A 232 16.56 -12.26 23.98
C LYS A 232 17.72 -11.93 23.04
N LEU A 233 17.43 -11.46 21.83
CA LEU A 233 18.44 -11.16 20.83
C LEU A 233 19.02 -9.75 20.96
N LEU A 234 18.31 -8.81 21.57
CA LEU A 234 18.79 -7.44 21.75
C LEU A 234 20.13 -7.42 22.50
N GLY A 235 21.13 -6.76 21.89
CA GLY A 235 22.50 -6.70 22.41
C GLY A 235 23.33 -7.96 22.17
N GLN A 236 22.74 -9.07 21.73
CA GLN A 236 23.50 -10.26 21.36
C GLN A 236 24.32 -10.01 20.09
N ARG A 237 25.50 -10.65 20.02
CA ARG A 237 26.37 -10.54 18.86
C ARG A 237 25.76 -11.22 17.65
N CYS A 238 25.69 -10.49 16.55
CA CYS A 238 25.23 -10.97 15.25
C CYS A 238 26.36 -11.03 14.21
N GLY A 239 27.59 -10.75 14.63
CA GLY A 239 28.81 -10.78 13.83
C GLY A 239 30.01 -10.25 14.62
N ILE A 240 31.21 -10.28 14.03
CA ILE A 240 32.41 -9.68 14.63
C ILE A 240 32.21 -8.16 14.74
N ASN A 241 32.28 -7.64 15.97
CA ASN A 241 32.01 -6.24 16.30
C ASN A 241 30.59 -5.77 15.91
N MET A 242 29.62 -6.69 15.91
CA MET A 242 28.23 -6.39 15.55
C MET A 242 27.24 -6.94 16.58
N ILE A 243 26.19 -6.17 16.86
CA ILE A 243 25.11 -6.52 17.79
C ILE A 243 23.74 -6.31 17.16
N PHE A 244 22.75 -7.08 17.59
CA PHE A 244 21.35 -6.83 17.22
C PHE A 244 20.82 -5.59 17.94
N LYS A 245 20.25 -4.65 17.16
CA LYS A 245 19.48 -3.52 17.66
C LYS A 245 18.06 -3.54 17.11
N GLU A 246 17.12 -3.04 17.92
CA GLU A 246 15.72 -2.92 17.52
C GLU A 246 15.53 -1.72 16.59
N ILE A 247 14.82 -1.95 15.48
CA ILE A 247 14.46 -0.90 14.54
C ILE A 247 13.18 -0.23 15.04
N GLN A 248 13.31 1.03 15.46
CA GLN A 248 12.17 1.88 15.81
C GLN A 248 11.25 2.07 14.60
N LEU A 249 9.98 1.67 14.73
CA LEU A 249 8.98 1.71 13.66
C LEU A 249 8.70 3.12 13.11
N SER A 250 9.09 4.19 13.83
CA SER A 250 9.00 5.58 13.35
C SER A 250 9.72 5.82 12.02
N SER A 251 10.63 4.92 11.63
CA SER A 251 11.34 4.95 10.34
C SER A 251 10.62 4.25 9.18
N PHE A 252 9.54 3.51 9.43
CA PHE A 252 8.76 2.81 8.41
C PHE A 252 7.38 3.46 8.20
N SER A 253 6.92 3.51 6.95
CA SER A 253 5.55 3.96 6.64
C SER A 253 4.53 3.14 7.42
N GLU A 254 3.59 3.82 8.09
CA GLU A 254 2.58 3.37 9.06
C GLU A 254 1.71 2.14 8.69
N ARG A 255 1.89 1.53 7.52
CA ARG A 255 1.08 0.40 7.03
C ARG A 255 1.32 -0.94 7.73
N PHE A 256 2.36 -1.08 8.55
CA PHE A 256 2.70 -2.35 9.20
C PHE A 256 2.28 -2.45 10.68
N ALA A 257 1.64 -1.41 11.23
CA ALA A 257 1.18 -1.40 12.61
C ALA A 257 -0.21 -2.06 12.75
N THR A 258 -0.28 -3.38 12.58
CA THR A 258 -1.48 -4.16 12.96
C THR A 258 -1.13 -5.07 14.15
N ASN A 259 -1.59 -4.67 15.35
CA ASN A 259 -1.79 -5.41 16.61
C ASN A 259 -1.13 -6.81 16.76
N GLY A 260 0.17 -6.92 16.54
CA GLY A 260 0.93 -8.14 16.77
C GLY A 260 2.39 -7.78 17.01
N GLU A 261 2.93 -8.33 18.09
CA GLU A 261 4.27 -8.22 18.66
C GLU A 261 5.43 -8.58 17.70
N ILE A 262 5.52 -7.90 16.55
CA ILE A 262 6.62 -8.06 15.60
C ILE A 262 7.61 -6.92 15.85
N CYS A 263 8.62 -7.24 16.63
CA CYS A 263 9.84 -6.47 16.76
C CYS A 263 10.73 -6.75 15.55
N TRP A 264 11.41 -5.69 15.08
CA TRP A 264 12.30 -5.76 13.94
C TRP A 264 13.72 -5.57 14.45
N LEU A 265 14.60 -6.52 14.19
CA LEU A 265 16.00 -6.42 14.56
C LEU A 265 16.86 -6.15 13.32
N ARG A 266 17.87 -5.30 13.47
CA ARG A 266 18.97 -5.19 12.50
C ARG A 266 20.30 -5.38 13.21
N CYS A 267 21.25 -5.97 12.49
CA CYS A 267 22.62 -6.11 12.93
C CYS A 267 23.40 -4.80 12.68
N GLU A 268 23.91 -4.16 13.74
CA GLU A 268 24.69 -2.92 13.69
C GLU A 268 26.08 -3.11 14.28
N CYS A 269 27.01 -2.19 14.02
CA CYS A 269 28.28 -2.19 14.73
C CYS A 269 28.07 -1.98 16.24
N GLU A 270 28.83 -2.70 17.07
CA GLU A 270 28.68 -2.78 18.52
C GLU A 270 28.77 -1.41 19.20
N ASN A 271 29.64 -0.53 18.71
CA ASN A 271 29.79 0.84 19.20
C ASN A 271 30.37 1.75 18.11
N GLU A 272 30.56 3.04 18.43
CA GLU A 272 31.05 4.07 17.51
C GLU A 272 32.52 3.93 17.11
N SER A 273 33.30 3.07 17.78
CA SER A 273 34.68 2.79 17.38
C SER A 273 34.75 1.88 16.15
N TYR A 274 33.61 1.43 15.61
CA TYR A 274 33.55 0.60 14.42
C TYR A 274 32.71 1.23 13.31
N ILE A 275 33.17 1.12 12.07
CA ILE A 275 32.44 1.52 10.87
C ILE A 275 32.04 0.31 10.02
N ARG A 276 30.80 0.27 9.55
CA ARG A 276 30.31 -0.79 8.66
C ARG A 276 30.91 -0.63 7.27
N LYS A 277 31.72 -1.59 6.83
CA LYS A 277 32.22 -1.70 5.44
C LYS A 277 31.72 -3.03 4.84
N LYS A 278 30.86 -2.92 3.82
CA LYS A 278 30.10 -4.06 3.24
C LYS A 278 29.26 -4.75 4.33
N ASP A 279 29.76 -5.89 4.79
CA ASP A 279 29.11 -6.78 5.74
C ASP A 279 29.97 -7.04 6.98
N LYS A 280 30.93 -6.15 7.28
CA LYS A 280 31.79 -6.26 8.48
C LYS A 280 31.89 -4.91 9.18
N CYS A 281 32.04 -4.94 10.49
CA CYS A 281 32.33 -3.76 11.31
C CYS A 281 33.83 -3.71 11.61
N ILE A 282 34.50 -2.68 11.10
CA ILE A 282 35.96 -2.52 11.15
C ILE A 282 36.27 -1.36 12.08
N GLU A 283 37.26 -1.54 12.95
CA GLU A 283 37.67 -0.53 13.92
C GLU A 283 38.16 0.73 13.21
N ILE A 284 37.69 1.89 13.67
CA ILE A 284 38.17 3.20 13.26
C ILE A 284 39.53 3.38 13.91
N GLN A 285 40.60 3.07 13.19
CA GLN A 285 41.93 3.50 13.62
C GLN A 285 41.91 5.03 13.71
N GLN A 286 42.15 5.55 14.91
CA GLN A 286 42.36 6.98 15.13
C GLN A 286 43.62 7.39 14.35
N GLN A 287 43.44 7.77 13.09
CA GLN A 287 44.49 8.46 12.34
C GLN A 287 44.63 9.85 12.96
N THR A 288 45.54 9.95 13.91
CA THR A 288 46.20 11.17 14.30
C THR A 288 46.76 11.85 13.05
N THR A 289 46.24 13.05 12.80
CA THR A 289 46.84 14.23 12.19
C THR A 289 48.22 14.11 11.51
N ALA A 290 48.30 14.76 10.35
CA ALA A 290 49.47 15.31 9.65
C ALA A 290 50.13 14.42 8.59
N THR A 291 49.65 14.51 7.34
CA THR A 291 50.52 14.92 6.21
C THR A 291 49.68 15.38 5.02
N ASN A 292 50.02 16.57 4.51
CA ASN A 292 49.50 17.14 3.28
C ASN A 292 50.11 16.40 2.08
N ASP A 293 49.30 15.69 1.29
CA ASP A 293 49.62 15.44 -0.13
C ASP A 293 48.35 15.06 -0.92
N PRO A 294 47.93 15.84 -1.93
CA PRO A 294 46.72 15.57 -2.69
C PRO A 294 47.02 14.55 -3.80
N THR A 295 47.17 13.28 -3.43
CA THR A 295 47.37 12.21 -4.40
C THR A 295 46.10 11.38 -4.54
N THR A 296 45.39 11.64 -5.62
CA THR A 296 44.46 10.78 -6.36
C THR A 296 44.38 9.32 -5.88
N ILE A 297 43.47 9.01 -4.93
CA ILE A 297 43.17 7.62 -4.53
C ILE A 297 41.82 7.19 -5.12
N GLY A 298 41.92 6.25 -6.05
CA GLY A 298 40.83 5.75 -6.88
C GLY A 298 39.70 5.07 -6.11
N ILE A 299 38.47 5.56 -6.35
CA ILE A 299 37.21 4.84 -6.13
C ILE A 299 36.97 3.87 -7.32
N GLU A 300 38.03 3.27 -7.85
CA GLU A 300 38.00 2.25 -8.89
C GLU A 300 38.32 0.89 -8.26
N LYS A 301 37.28 0.12 -7.92
CA LYS A 301 37.28 -1.36 -7.95
C LYS A 301 36.02 -2.03 -7.38
N TYR A 302 34.97 -1.29 -7.00
CA TYR A 302 33.69 -1.89 -6.57
C TYR A 302 32.48 -1.56 -7.45
N LEU A 303 32.68 -0.91 -8.61
CA LEU A 303 31.68 -0.82 -9.67
C LEU A 303 31.82 -2.03 -10.61
N GLY A 304 31.23 -3.16 -10.21
CA GLY A 304 31.06 -4.30 -11.08
C GLY A 304 30.25 -3.91 -12.32
N ARG A 305 30.91 -4.02 -13.49
CA ARG A 305 30.37 -4.08 -14.87
C ARG A 305 28.88 -3.70 -14.99
N SER A 306 28.62 -2.39 -14.98
CA SER A 306 27.32 -1.86 -15.39
C SER A 306 27.17 -2.09 -16.89
N HIS A 307 26.21 -2.92 -17.29
CA HIS A 307 25.75 -3.00 -18.68
C HIS A 307 25.28 -1.59 -19.10
N SER A 308 26.14 -0.85 -19.78
CA SER A 308 25.82 0.42 -20.42
C SER A 308 25.01 0.11 -21.67
N ILE A 309 23.70 -0.06 -21.50
CA ILE A 309 22.73 -0.15 -22.59
C ILE A 309 21.84 1.09 -22.47
N GLY A 310 22.04 2.05 -23.38
CA GLY A 310 21.16 3.20 -23.59
C GLY A 310 21.68 4.52 -23.01
N GLY A 311 21.85 5.53 -23.87
CA GLY A 311 22.45 6.83 -23.60
C GLY A 311 22.13 7.41 -22.23
N GLY A 312 23.17 7.59 -21.42
CA GLY A 312 23.06 8.04 -20.03
C GLY A 312 22.51 9.46 -19.96
N ARG A 313 21.21 9.59 -19.68
CA ARG A 313 20.65 10.86 -19.19
C ARG A 313 21.40 11.22 -17.90
N SER A 314 22.03 12.39 -17.89
CA SER A 314 22.52 12.99 -16.66
C SER A 314 21.32 13.48 -15.85
N TYR A 315 21.20 13.01 -14.61
CA TYR A 315 20.16 13.48 -13.70
C TYR A 315 20.67 14.71 -12.95
N LYS A 316 19.80 15.69 -12.75
CA LYS A 316 20.05 16.83 -11.85
C LYS A 316 19.67 16.45 -10.42
N VAL A 317 20.27 17.11 -9.44
CA VAL A 317 19.81 17.01 -8.05
C VAL A 317 18.33 17.39 -8.01
N GLY A 318 17.51 16.59 -7.34
CA GLY A 318 16.06 16.79 -7.35
C GLY A 318 15.30 15.87 -8.27
N ASP A 319 15.91 15.37 -9.35
CA ASP A 319 15.25 14.49 -10.30
C ASP A 319 14.72 13.24 -9.63
N LYS A 320 13.50 12.84 -10.00
CA LYS A 320 12.77 11.74 -9.37
C LYS A 320 12.47 10.67 -10.40
N MET A 321 12.55 9.41 -9.99
CA MET A 321 12.23 8.26 -10.84
C MET A 321 11.51 7.16 -10.08
N PHE A 322 10.87 6.28 -10.84
CA PHE A 322 10.38 5.01 -10.33
C PHE A 322 11.34 3.90 -10.73
N ASP A 323 11.71 3.08 -9.77
CA ASP A 323 12.64 1.97 -9.93
C ASP A 323 12.05 0.68 -9.35
N TYR A 324 11.82 -0.30 -10.21
CA TYR A 324 11.25 -1.59 -9.84
C TYR A 324 12.33 -2.48 -9.22
N GLY A 325 12.07 -2.95 -8.00
CA GLY A 325 13.03 -3.69 -7.18
C GLY A 325 14.09 -2.81 -6.51
N CYS A 326 13.99 -1.49 -6.59
CA CYS A 326 14.91 -0.55 -5.92
C CYS A 326 16.39 -0.72 -6.30
N ARG A 327 16.66 -1.27 -7.50
CA ARG A 327 17.99 -1.65 -8.01
C ARG A 327 18.95 -0.48 -8.19
N LYS A 328 18.44 0.74 -8.37
CA LYS A 328 19.20 1.98 -8.54
C LYS A 328 19.52 2.66 -7.22
N THR A 329 19.01 2.21 -6.07
CA THR A 329 19.33 2.82 -4.77
C THR A 329 20.85 2.81 -4.56
N PHE A 330 21.41 3.97 -4.20
CA PHE A 330 22.84 4.22 -4.06
C PHE A 330 23.68 4.17 -5.36
N ALA A 331 23.07 3.91 -6.52
CA ALA A 331 23.75 4.08 -7.80
C ALA A 331 24.00 5.56 -8.09
N LYS A 332 25.12 5.87 -8.75
CA LYS A 332 25.44 7.23 -9.19
C LYS A 332 24.37 7.72 -10.17
N CYS A 333 23.84 8.91 -9.92
CA CYS A 333 22.91 9.60 -10.82
C CYS A 333 23.54 10.84 -11.47
N GLY A 334 24.70 11.29 -10.99
CA GLY A 334 25.54 12.33 -11.55
C GLY A 334 26.82 12.55 -10.73
N THR A 335 27.59 13.59 -11.04
CA THR A 335 28.79 13.97 -10.27
C THR A 335 28.41 14.32 -8.83
N ASN A 336 29.03 13.66 -7.85
CA ASN A 336 28.74 13.81 -6.41
C ASN A 336 27.28 13.51 -6.01
N MET A 337 26.55 12.77 -6.84
CA MET A 337 25.13 12.46 -6.65
C MET A 337 24.84 10.95 -6.71
N ILE A 338 23.88 10.51 -5.88
CA ILE A 338 23.36 9.13 -5.85
C ILE A 338 21.83 9.12 -5.78
N PHE A 339 21.21 8.06 -6.26
CA PHE A 339 19.79 7.83 -6.02
C PHE A 339 19.54 7.46 -4.56
N LYS A 340 18.68 8.22 -3.89
CA LYS A 340 18.14 7.90 -2.56
C LYS A 340 16.69 7.47 -2.71
N THR A 341 16.30 6.38 -2.04
CA THR A 341 14.90 5.96 -1.98
C THR A 341 14.11 6.90 -1.08
N VAL A 342 13.09 7.55 -1.67
CA VAL A 342 12.16 8.44 -0.96
C VAL A 342 11.00 7.63 -0.36
N SER A 343 10.46 6.66 -1.11
CA SER A 343 9.41 5.76 -0.61
C SER A 343 9.45 4.41 -1.30
N LYS A 344 9.04 3.35 -0.60
CA LYS A 344 8.84 2.00 -1.16
C LYS A 344 7.36 1.66 -1.14
N ILE A 345 6.82 1.25 -2.28
CA ILE A 345 5.45 0.75 -2.39
C ILE A 345 5.55 -0.74 -2.72
N LEU A 346 4.94 -1.59 -1.89
CA LEU A 346 4.79 -3.01 -2.24
C LEU A 346 3.71 -3.10 -3.33
N PHE A 347 4.11 -3.58 -4.50
CA PHE A 347 3.20 -3.80 -5.61
C PHE A 347 3.03 -5.31 -5.78
N SER A 348 1.80 -5.78 -5.66
CA SER A 348 1.45 -7.19 -5.82
C SER A 348 0.49 -7.30 -6.99
N GLU A 349 1.02 -7.50 -8.19
CA GLU A 349 0.23 -7.95 -9.33
C GLU A 349 0.48 -9.46 -9.50
N PHE A 350 -0.60 -10.24 -9.50
CA PHE A 350 -0.58 -11.70 -9.56
C PHE A 350 0.13 -12.36 -8.36
N THR A 351 1.13 -13.21 -8.64
CA THR A 351 1.84 -14.09 -7.69
C THR A 351 3.19 -13.53 -7.24
N PHE A 352 3.65 -12.41 -7.80
CA PHE A 352 4.95 -11.82 -7.49
C PHE A 352 4.78 -10.46 -6.81
N SER A 353 5.19 -10.37 -5.55
CA SER A 353 5.33 -9.08 -4.88
C SER A 353 6.69 -8.48 -5.23
N PHE A 354 6.71 -7.32 -5.87
CA PHE A 354 7.93 -6.54 -6.07
C PHE A 354 7.77 -5.14 -5.47
N TYR A 355 8.88 -4.59 -4.99
CA TYR A 355 8.87 -3.21 -4.49
C TYR A 355 8.98 -2.24 -5.66
N ARG A 356 8.07 -1.30 -5.77
CA ARG A 356 8.24 -0.10 -6.61
C ARG A 356 8.84 1.00 -5.73
N CYS A 357 10.09 1.34 -5.99
CA CYS A 357 10.77 2.43 -5.29
C CYS A 357 10.53 3.76 -6.01
N TYR A 358 10.17 4.79 -5.27
CA TYR A 358 10.28 6.18 -5.70
C TYR A 358 11.62 6.70 -5.20
N GLN A 359 12.48 7.11 -6.12
CA GLN A 359 13.84 7.54 -5.81
C GLN A 359 14.08 8.97 -6.28
N ARG A 360 14.92 9.70 -5.56
CA ARG A 360 15.36 11.07 -5.89
C ARG A 360 16.89 11.08 -6.01
N CYS A 361 17.42 11.74 -7.03
CA CYS A 361 18.85 12.02 -7.15
C CYS A 361 19.26 13.07 -6.10
N SER A 362 20.24 12.76 -5.27
CA SER A 362 20.65 13.57 -4.11
C SER A 362 22.15 13.54 -3.89
N CYS A 363 22.71 14.53 -3.20
CA CYS A 363 24.13 14.54 -2.87
C CYS A 363 24.56 13.31 -2.07
N ILE A 364 25.74 12.77 -2.43
CA ILE A 364 26.26 11.49 -1.94
C ILE A 364 26.42 11.45 -0.42
N ASN A 365 26.83 12.56 0.19
CA ASN A 365 27.01 12.72 1.63
C ASN A 365 26.90 14.22 2.02
N GLY A 366 27.07 14.54 3.30
CA GLY A 366 27.00 15.92 3.82
C GLY A 366 28.16 16.84 3.43
N LYS A 367 29.20 16.32 2.75
CA LYS A 367 30.31 17.14 2.23
C LYS A 367 29.86 18.03 1.07
N TYR A 368 28.80 17.64 0.37
CA TYR A 368 28.27 18.38 -0.76
C TYR A 368 26.93 19.03 -0.39
N PHE A 369 26.67 20.20 -0.96
CA PHE A 369 25.39 20.89 -0.84
C PHE A 369 24.73 21.03 -2.23
N GLU A 370 23.40 21.05 -2.25
CA GLU A 370 22.59 21.22 -3.45
C GLU A 370 22.60 22.69 -3.87
N SER A 371 23.02 22.98 -5.09
CA SER A 371 22.98 24.31 -5.71
C SER A 371 22.82 24.18 -7.21
N ASP A 372 21.85 24.88 -7.79
CA ASP A 372 21.51 24.87 -9.23
C ASP A 372 21.36 23.49 -9.86
N GLY A 373 20.77 22.55 -9.10
CA GLY A 373 20.57 21.16 -9.54
C GLY A 373 21.86 20.34 -9.63
N GLN A 374 22.94 20.80 -8.99
CA GLN A 374 24.22 20.10 -8.86
C GLN A 374 24.64 19.96 -7.39
N CYS A 375 25.58 19.06 -7.11
CA CYS A 375 26.17 18.89 -5.78
C CYS A 375 27.57 19.48 -5.76
N MET A 376 27.69 20.66 -5.15
CA MET A 376 28.97 21.35 -4.98
C MET A 376 29.61 20.97 -3.64
N GLU A 377 30.92 20.85 -3.62
CA GLU A 377 31.66 20.59 -2.39
C GLU A 377 31.56 21.80 -1.47
N ARG A 378 31.28 21.59 -0.18
CA ARG A 378 31.49 22.63 0.81
C ARG A 378 32.99 22.83 0.88
N GLU A 379 33.52 23.83 0.17
CA GLU A 379 34.81 24.37 0.53
C GLU A 379 34.75 24.66 2.02
N ASN A 380 35.78 24.20 2.72
CA ASN A 380 36.00 24.46 4.12
C ASN A 380 36.05 25.97 4.31
N LEU A 381 34.90 26.62 4.46
CA LEU A 381 34.72 27.95 5.02
C LEU A 381 35.05 27.86 6.53
N PHE A 382 36.24 27.34 6.84
CA PHE A 382 36.97 27.79 8.00
C PHE A 382 37.36 29.22 7.66
N ILE A 383 36.50 30.14 8.08
CA ILE A 383 36.88 31.52 8.32
C ILE A 383 38.08 31.43 9.25
N ASP A 384 39.27 31.59 8.69
CA ASP A 384 40.48 31.78 9.46
C ASP A 384 40.21 33.00 10.36
N GLY A 385 40.11 32.75 11.66
CA GLY A 385 39.81 33.73 12.71
C GLY A 385 40.96 34.69 12.97
N SER A 386 41.64 35.11 11.91
CA SER A 386 42.90 35.85 11.94
C SER A 386 42.70 37.23 11.31
N ARG A 387 42.05 38.10 12.08
CA ARG A 387 42.46 39.49 12.33
C ARG A 387 43.18 40.19 11.15
N GLY A 388 42.43 40.84 10.25
CA GLY A 388 43.05 41.72 9.26
C GLY A 388 42.04 42.41 8.37
N LYS A 389 41.85 43.71 8.58
CA LYS A 389 41.07 44.59 7.72
C LYS A 389 41.60 44.49 6.29
N THR A 390 40.80 43.99 5.35
CA THR A 390 40.89 44.41 3.96
C THR A 390 39.53 44.24 3.32
N GLN A 391 38.93 45.39 2.99
CA GLN A 391 37.82 45.51 2.06
C GLN A 391 38.23 44.84 0.76
N THR A 392 37.71 43.66 0.48
CA THR A 392 37.67 43.15 -0.90
C THR A 392 36.26 43.44 -1.41
N THR A 393 36.23 44.49 -2.22
CA THR A 393 35.13 44.96 -3.03
C THR A 393 34.45 43.78 -3.73
N ILE A 394 33.28 43.37 -3.23
CA ILE A 394 32.31 42.66 -4.04
C ILE A 394 31.86 43.67 -5.08
N SER A 395 32.30 43.46 -6.32
CA SER A 395 31.77 44.13 -7.51
C SER A 395 30.27 43.89 -7.56
N SER A 396 29.55 44.85 -7.00
CA SER A 396 28.11 45.04 -7.06
C SER A 396 27.86 45.85 -8.32
N HIS A 397 27.97 45.18 -9.47
CA HIS A 397 27.84 45.82 -10.78
C HIS A 397 26.90 45.10 -11.74
N ILE A 398 25.84 44.44 -11.27
CA ILE A 398 24.66 44.14 -12.12
C ILE A 398 23.36 44.12 -11.31
N ILE A 399 23.12 45.09 -10.42
CA ILE A 399 21.75 45.44 -9.98
C ILE A 399 21.78 46.93 -9.63
N ASN A 400 21.25 47.79 -10.52
CA ASN A 400 20.76 49.17 -10.30
C ASN A 400 20.99 50.06 -11.54
N SER A 401 20.22 49.84 -12.60
CA SER A 401 19.97 50.86 -13.64
C SER A 401 18.70 50.49 -14.40
N ALA A 402 17.56 50.94 -13.87
CA ALA A 402 16.32 51.24 -14.59
C ALA A 402 15.21 51.54 -13.56
N LYS A 403 15.32 52.69 -12.88
CA LYS A 403 14.15 53.36 -12.28
C LYS A 403 13.84 54.53 -13.21
N ASN A 404 12.72 54.45 -13.90
CA ASN A 404 11.74 55.51 -14.17
C ASN A 404 10.98 55.24 -15.49
N ASN A 405 9.65 55.33 -15.38
CA ASN A 405 8.65 55.49 -16.45
C ASN A 405 8.22 54.26 -17.27
N VAL A 406 7.38 53.37 -16.71
CA VAL A 406 6.22 52.81 -17.45
C VAL A 406 5.07 52.50 -16.45
N LYS A 407 3.86 52.87 -16.87
CA LYS A 407 2.54 52.83 -16.20
C LYS A 407 2.12 51.44 -15.67
N PRO A 408 1.21 51.37 -14.66
CA PRO A 408 0.85 50.14 -13.98
C PRO A 408 -0.09 49.28 -14.84
N VAL A 409 0.24 48.00 -14.97
CA VAL A 409 -0.66 46.96 -15.50
C VAL A 409 -0.80 45.87 -14.43
N SER A 410 -2.05 45.52 -14.18
CA SER A 410 -2.61 44.60 -13.21
C SER A 410 -1.95 43.21 -13.10
N ASN A 411 -1.75 42.77 -11.85
CA ASN A 411 -1.89 41.42 -11.29
C ASN A 411 -1.65 40.18 -12.19
N LYS A 412 -0.56 39.44 -11.92
CA LYS A 412 -0.51 37.97 -12.07
C LYS A 412 0.19 37.34 -10.86
N ILE A 413 -0.61 36.71 -10.01
CA ILE A 413 -0.18 35.88 -8.87
C ILE A 413 0.38 34.55 -9.44
N ALA A 414 1.65 34.27 -9.18
CA ALA A 414 2.30 33.01 -9.53
C ALA A 414 1.82 31.88 -8.62
N ASN A 415 0.67 31.29 -8.93
CA ASN A 415 0.15 30.12 -8.24
C ASN A 415 0.64 28.84 -8.94
N GLY A 416 1.77 28.27 -8.49
CA GLY A 416 2.42 27.09 -9.06
C GLY A 416 1.50 25.88 -9.24
N ALA A 417 0.91 25.74 -10.42
CA ALA A 417 0.22 24.54 -10.89
C ALA A 417 1.15 23.79 -11.85
N SER A 418 1.12 22.46 -11.79
CA SER A 418 1.88 21.60 -12.69
C SER A 418 0.94 20.66 -13.44
N SER A 419 1.23 20.47 -14.73
CA SER A 419 0.51 19.52 -15.59
C SER A 419 1.11 18.12 -15.47
N TYR A 420 0.26 17.09 -15.38
CA TYR A 420 0.67 15.69 -15.33
C TYR A 420 -0.21 14.84 -16.24
N ASP A 421 0.26 13.65 -16.60
CA ASP A 421 -0.58 12.62 -17.22
C ASP A 421 -1.74 12.24 -16.27
N LYS A 422 -2.93 11.96 -16.81
CA LYS A 422 -4.15 11.60 -16.06
C LYS A 422 -3.90 10.46 -15.06
N SER A 423 -3.11 9.47 -15.45
CA SER A 423 -2.70 8.38 -14.57
C SER A 423 -1.88 8.88 -13.37
N VAL A 424 -1.00 9.85 -13.58
CA VAL A 424 -0.19 10.48 -12.53
C VAL A 424 -1.05 11.37 -11.63
N CYS A 425 -2.04 12.09 -12.14
CA CYS A 425 -2.94 12.84 -11.26
C CYS A 425 -3.74 11.95 -10.35
N LEU A 426 -4.31 10.85 -10.86
CA LEU A 426 -5.06 9.90 -10.05
C LEU A 426 -4.20 9.32 -8.91
N MET A 427 -2.89 9.12 -9.14
CA MET A 427 -1.98 8.64 -8.10
C MET A 427 -1.59 9.71 -7.07
N MET A 428 -1.57 10.99 -7.48
CA MET A 428 -1.09 12.11 -6.69
C MET A 428 -2.21 12.86 -5.94
N GLN A 429 -3.44 12.83 -6.44
CA GLN A 429 -4.59 13.46 -5.82
C GLN A 429 -4.77 12.99 -4.37
N GLY A 430 -4.87 13.93 -3.43
CA GLY A 430 -4.96 13.65 -2.00
C GLY A 430 -3.64 13.29 -1.31
N ARG A 431 -2.52 13.17 -2.03
CA ARG A 431 -1.19 12.99 -1.42
C ARG A 431 -0.66 14.31 -0.85
N LYS A 432 0.08 14.23 0.25
CA LYS A 432 0.72 15.42 0.86
C LYS A 432 1.76 16.02 -0.07
N CYS A 433 1.67 17.33 -0.28
CA CYS A 433 2.61 18.14 -1.04
C CYS A 433 3.33 19.18 -0.16
N GLY A 434 3.01 19.22 1.13
CA GLY A 434 3.58 20.09 2.16
C GLY A 434 2.98 19.78 3.53
N ILE A 435 3.43 20.47 4.59
CA ILE A 435 2.82 20.37 5.91
C ILE A 435 1.41 20.98 5.83
N HIS A 436 0.39 20.19 6.14
CA HIS A 436 -1.04 20.53 5.97
C HIS A 436 -1.45 20.90 4.54
N MET A 437 -0.76 20.35 3.53
CA MET A 437 -1.09 20.57 2.12
C MET A 437 -1.23 19.26 1.36
N ILE A 438 -2.21 19.17 0.46
CA ILE A 438 -2.44 18.02 -0.43
C ILE A 438 -2.56 18.46 -1.90
N PHE A 439 -2.20 17.59 -2.84
CA PHE A 439 -2.48 17.82 -4.25
C PHE A 439 -3.97 17.72 -4.53
N ARG A 440 -4.55 18.77 -5.12
CA ARG A 440 -5.90 18.77 -5.67
C ARG A 440 -5.86 19.05 -7.16
N GLU A 441 -6.71 18.35 -7.91
CA GLU A 441 -6.92 18.62 -9.32
C GLU A 441 -7.65 19.96 -9.46
N ILE A 442 -7.13 20.82 -10.33
CA ILE A 442 -7.76 22.09 -10.68
C ILE A 442 -8.24 21.98 -12.13
N GLN A 443 -9.46 22.44 -12.38
CA GLN A 443 -9.89 22.72 -13.74
C GLN A 443 -9.18 24.00 -14.19
N PRO A 444 -8.54 24.03 -15.37
CA PRO A 444 -8.02 25.27 -15.93
C PRO A 444 -9.18 26.27 -16.01
N SER A 445 -9.10 27.36 -15.25
CA SER A 445 -10.13 28.40 -15.26
C SER A 445 -10.08 29.11 -16.61
N SER A 446 -10.92 28.65 -17.55
CA SER A 446 -11.32 29.32 -18.79
C SER A 446 -10.24 30.22 -19.40
N SER A 447 -9.11 29.64 -19.83
CA SER A 447 -8.42 30.20 -21.00
C SER A 447 -9.24 29.77 -22.21
N SER A 448 -9.55 30.71 -23.11
CA SER A 448 -10.43 30.60 -24.27
C SER A 448 -9.98 29.63 -25.38
N GLU A 449 -9.17 28.64 -25.06
CA GLU A 449 -8.82 27.54 -25.95
C GLU A 449 -9.59 26.31 -25.49
N SER A 450 -10.54 25.89 -26.32
CA SER A 450 -11.30 24.65 -26.15
C SER A 450 -10.32 23.46 -26.20
N PHE A 451 -9.83 23.03 -25.05
CA PHE A 451 -9.13 21.75 -24.93
C PHE A 451 -10.15 20.64 -25.19
N SER A 452 -9.87 19.84 -26.22
CA SER A 452 -10.63 18.65 -26.57
C SER A 452 -10.71 17.74 -25.34
N SER A 453 -11.89 17.17 -25.06
CA SER A 453 -12.14 16.27 -23.93
C SER A 453 -11.28 15.00 -23.90
N ASN A 454 -10.37 14.83 -24.86
CA ASN A 454 -9.45 13.71 -25.00
C ASN A 454 -8.07 13.95 -24.36
N ASP A 455 -7.83 15.12 -23.79
CA ASP A 455 -6.49 15.44 -23.29
C ASP A 455 -6.15 14.63 -22.04
N LYS A 456 -5.13 13.76 -22.21
CA LYS A 456 -4.52 12.87 -21.20
C LYS A 456 -3.82 13.64 -20.06
N ILE A 457 -4.07 14.93 -19.91
CA ILE A 457 -3.36 15.82 -19.01
C ILE A 457 -4.34 16.40 -18.01
N CYS A 458 -3.91 16.48 -16.77
CA CYS A 458 -4.63 17.03 -15.64
C CYS A 458 -3.69 17.97 -14.90
N TRP A 459 -4.26 18.98 -14.25
CA TRP A 459 -3.50 20.01 -13.56
C TRP A 459 -3.64 19.81 -12.07
N LEU A 460 -2.53 19.64 -11.37
CA LEU A 460 -2.54 19.58 -9.91
C LEU A 460 -2.01 20.89 -9.33
N ARG A 461 -2.66 21.32 -8.25
CA ARG A 461 -2.16 22.39 -7.38
C ARG A 461 -2.10 21.87 -5.96
N CYS A 462 -0.99 22.15 -5.28
CA CYS A 462 -0.88 21.93 -3.86
C CYS A 462 -1.81 22.91 -3.13
N GLN A 463 -2.73 22.44 -2.29
CA GLN A 463 -3.71 23.26 -1.55
C GLN A 463 -3.74 22.81 -0.09
N CYS A 464 -4.26 23.64 0.83
CA CYS A 464 -4.41 23.23 2.23
C CYS A 464 -5.30 21.97 2.35
N GLU A 465 -4.93 21.05 3.25
CA GLU A 465 -5.53 19.72 3.36
C GLU A 465 -7.03 19.78 3.67
N ASN A 466 -7.44 20.73 4.50
CA ASN A 466 -8.82 21.01 4.87
C ASN A 466 -9.00 22.50 5.22
N GLU A 467 -10.24 22.91 5.47
CA GLU A 467 -10.64 24.29 5.79
C GLU A 467 -10.13 24.78 7.15
N SER A 468 -9.58 23.91 8.00
CA SER A 468 -8.94 24.31 9.25
C SER A 468 -7.57 24.95 9.05
N TYR A 469 -7.07 25.04 7.81
CA TYR A 469 -5.82 25.71 7.48
C TYR A 469 -6.03 26.79 6.42
N ILE A 470 -5.37 27.93 6.61
CA ILE A 470 -5.28 29.00 5.62
C ILE A 470 -3.89 29.01 5.00
N ARG A 471 -3.81 29.30 3.69
CA ARG A 471 -2.53 29.45 3.00
C ARG A 471 -1.91 30.80 3.35
N GLU A 472 -0.77 30.77 4.02
CA GLU A 472 0.10 31.93 4.24
C GLU A 472 1.41 31.70 3.47
N GLY A 473 1.54 32.34 2.30
CA GLY A 473 2.65 32.11 1.38
C GLY A 473 2.70 30.68 0.85
N GLU A 474 3.82 29.99 1.08
CA GLU A 474 4.04 28.60 0.66
C GLU A 474 3.65 27.56 1.73
N LYS A 475 3.09 27.99 2.87
CA LYS A 475 2.70 27.12 3.97
C LYS A 475 1.20 27.19 4.22
N CYS A 476 0.65 26.12 4.80
CA CYS A 476 -0.69 26.13 5.36
C CYS A 476 -0.59 26.22 6.88
N VAL A 477 -1.16 27.28 7.45
CA VAL A 477 -1.15 27.58 8.88
C VAL A 477 -2.52 27.26 9.43
N GLU A 478 -2.56 26.59 10.58
CA GLU A 478 -3.83 26.25 11.24
C GLU A 478 -4.56 27.54 11.58
N ILE A 479 -5.85 27.60 11.25
CA ILE A 479 -6.74 28.68 11.67
C ILE A 479 -6.96 28.50 13.17
N GLN A 480 -5.96 28.89 13.98
CA GLN A 480 -6.14 29.13 15.40
C GLN A 480 -7.30 30.12 15.51
N GLN A 481 -8.33 29.75 16.26
CA GLN A 481 -9.62 30.42 16.38
C GLN A 481 -9.48 31.94 16.60
N ARG A 482 -9.35 32.70 15.50
CA ARG A 482 -9.67 34.14 15.43
C ARG A 482 -11.17 34.31 15.24
N ILE A 483 -11.96 33.60 16.04
CA ILE A 483 -13.40 33.82 16.20
C ILE A 483 -13.70 33.86 17.70
N ALA A 484 -13.14 34.88 18.35
CA ALA A 484 -13.83 35.60 19.40
C ALA A 484 -13.97 37.04 18.87
N ILE A 485 -15.18 37.60 18.94
CA ILE A 485 -15.54 38.95 18.48
C ILE A 485 -15.86 39.06 16.97
N ALA A 486 -17.00 38.49 16.57
CA ALA A 486 -17.98 39.10 15.64
C ALA A 486 -18.97 38.01 15.16
N ASN A 487 -20.11 37.90 15.84
CA ASN A 487 -21.46 37.82 15.25
C ASN A 487 -22.44 37.19 16.25
N LYS A 488 -23.10 38.12 16.93
CA LYS A 488 -24.28 37.98 17.78
C LYS A 488 -25.48 37.71 16.85
N SER A 489 -26.20 36.63 17.15
CA SER A 489 -27.64 36.41 16.90
C SER A 489 -28.23 36.72 15.52
N THR A 490 -28.70 35.70 14.80
CA THR A 490 -30.09 35.67 14.28
C THR A 490 -30.51 34.22 14.02
N THR A 491 -31.57 33.79 14.70
CA THR A 491 -32.29 32.52 14.59
C THR A 491 -33.32 32.56 13.46
N VAL A 492 -33.15 31.74 12.42
CA VAL A 492 -34.19 31.21 11.50
C VAL A 492 -33.49 29.99 10.85
N GLY A 493 -33.89 28.73 10.93
CA GLY A 493 -35.21 28.14 10.80
C GLY A 493 -35.23 27.36 9.49
N GLU A 494 -34.60 26.17 9.39
CA GLU A 494 -34.79 25.29 8.22
C GLU A 494 -34.39 23.82 8.47
N THR A 495 -35.45 23.01 8.57
CA THR A 495 -35.73 21.71 7.94
C THR A 495 -34.71 20.56 8.02
N THR A 496 -35.08 19.61 8.87
CA THR A 496 -34.49 18.30 9.15
C THR A 496 -34.45 17.36 7.93
N ILE A 497 -33.26 17.00 7.45
CA ILE A 497 -33.06 15.75 6.69
C ILE A 497 -32.74 14.65 7.70
N ARG A 498 -33.69 13.74 7.87
CA ARG A 498 -33.71 12.64 8.84
C ARG A 498 -32.78 11.51 8.40
N TYR A 499 -31.48 11.64 8.66
CA TYR A 499 -30.59 10.48 8.70
C TYR A 499 -30.74 9.81 10.08
N HIS A 500 -30.95 8.50 10.10
CA HIS A 500 -31.03 7.68 11.31
C HIS A 500 -29.80 7.92 12.21
N LEU A 501 -29.97 8.75 13.24
CA LEU A 501 -29.06 8.92 14.35
C LEU A 501 -29.03 7.60 15.12
N ILE A 502 -27.97 6.80 14.93
CA ILE A 502 -27.57 5.80 15.93
C ILE A 502 -27.06 6.59 17.13
N SER A 503 -27.99 6.89 18.03
CA SER A 503 -27.76 7.49 19.35
C SER A 503 -27.30 6.40 20.31
N ASP A 504 -26.11 5.86 20.10
CA ASP A 504 -25.46 5.10 21.17
C ASP A 504 -24.65 6.08 21.99
N ALA A 505 -25.24 6.53 23.10
CA ALA A 505 -24.61 7.29 24.16
C ALA A 505 -23.59 6.42 24.92
N THR A 506 -22.67 5.79 24.19
CA THR A 506 -21.54 5.07 24.76
C THR A 506 -20.47 6.10 25.14
N ASN A 507 -20.24 6.26 26.44
CA ASN A 507 -19.15 7.06 26.97
C ASN A 507 -17.84 6.30 26.72
N TYR A 508 -17.13 6.63 25.64
CA TYR A 508 -15.81 6.08 25.36
C TYR A 508 -14.79 6.65 26.34
N LYS A 509 -13.88 5.80 26.82
CA LYS A 509 -12.75 6.22 27.66
C LYS A 509 -11.60 6.71 26.78
N ILE A 510 -10.72 7.53 27.35
CA ILE A 510 -9.50 7.92 26.64
C ILE A 510 -8.72 6.65 26.24
N GLY A 511 -8.27 6.57 24.99
CA GLY A 511 -7.60 5.36 24.51
C GLY A 511 -8.45 4.44 23.67
N ASP A 512 -9.76 4.46 23.83
CA ASP A 512 -10.65 3.56 23.08
C ASP A 512 -10.51 3.78 21.59
N LYS A 513 -10.42 2.68 20.84
CA LYS A 513 -10.27 2.68 19.39
C LYS A 513 -11.57 2.21 18.73
N ILE A 514 -11.97 2.92 17.69
CA ILE A 514 -13.09 2.53 16.82
C ILE A 514 -12.61 2.38 15.38
N THR A 515 -13.34 1.59 14.60
CA THR A 515 -13.22 1.56 13.15
C THR A 515 -14.38 2.32 12.55
N ASP A 516 -14.09 3.34 11.76
CA ASP A 516 -15.05 4.27 11.16
C ASP A 516 -14.86 4.33 9.64
N TYR A 517 -15.83 3.78 8.91
CA TYR A 517 -15.85 3.80 7.45
C TYR A 517 -16.38 5.15 6.95
N GLY A 518 -15.56 5.84 6.16
CA GLY A 518 -15.77 7.22 5.74
C GLY A 518 -15.20 8.27 6.69
N CYS A 519 -14.62 7.86 7.83
CA CYS A 519 -14.00 8.78 8.81
C CYS A 519 -14.97 9.86 9.36
N GLN A 520 -16.27 9.57 9.37
CA GLN A 520 -17.34 10.51 9.72
C GLN A 520 -17.35 10.95 11.20
N LYS A 521 -16.73 10.16 12.09
CA LYS A 521 -16.63 10.40 13.53
C LYS A 521 -15.43 11.26 13.91
N THR A 522 -14.52 11.58 12.99
CA THR A 522 -13.35 12.44 13.30
C THR A 522 -13.80 13.79 13.85
N ASN A 523 -13.20 14.20 14.97
CA ASN A 523 -13.54 15.41 15.74
C ASN A 523 -14.95 15.42 16.35
N LYS A 524 -15.71 14.32 16.30
CA LYS A 524 -16.95 14.18 17.07
C LYS A 524 -16.61 13.86 18.53
N LYS A 525 -17.44 14.35 19.45
CA LYS A 525 -17.30 14.05 20.90
C LYS A 525 -17.40 12.54 21.12
N CYS A 526 -16.48 12.01 21.93
CA CYS A 526 -16.50 10.61 22.39
C CYS A 526 -16.63 10.50 23.92
N GLY A 527 -16.59 11.63 24.64
CA GLY A 527 -16.80 11.74 26.08
C GLY A 527 -16.66 13.19 26.55
N THR A 528 -16.72 13.43 27.86
CA THR A 528 -16.45 14.75 28.45
C THR A 528 -14.99 15.15 28.20
N ASN A 529 -14.76 16.29 27.56
CA ASN A 529 -13.44 16.79 27.13
C ASN A 529 -12.68 15.86 26.16
N LEU A 530 -13.38 14.94 25.49
CA LEU A 530 -12.83 13.92 24.61
C LEU A 530 -13.41 13.99 23.20
N VAL A 531 -12.57 13.83 22.18
CA VAL A 531 -12.96 13.74 20.75
C VAL A 531 -12.25 12.60 20.05
N PHE A 532 -12.89 12.01 19.04
CA PHE A 532 -12.24 11.03 18.19
C PHE A 532 -11.17 11.70 17.32
N LYS A 533 -9.94 11.23 17.42
CA LYS A 533 -8.83 11.60 16.52
C LYS A 533 -8.48 10.41 15.62
N THR A 534 -8.24 10.65 14.34
CA THR A 534 -7.82 9.58 13.41
C THR A 534 -6.41 9.10 13.78
N ALA A 535 -6.28 7.82 14.13
CA ALA A 535 -5.02 7.16 14.42
C ALA A 535 -4.42 6.52 13.16
N SER A 536 -5.25 6.00 12.24
CA SER A 536 -4.81 5.55 10.92
C SER A 536 -5.93 5.64 9.89
N LYS A 537 -5.57 5.77 8.61
CA LYS A 537 -6.50 5.88 7.48
C LYS A 537 -6.08 4.93 6.37
N ILE A 538 -6.94 3.98 6.04
CA ILE A 538 -6.72 2.95 5.01
C ILE A 538 -7.64 3.27 3.83
N PHE A 539 -7.08 3.39 2.63
CA PHE A 539 -7.87 3.55 1.40
C PHE A 539 -8.32 2.18 0.90
N LEU A 540 -9.63 1.99 0.73
CA LEU A 540 -10.21 0.77 0.18
C LEU A 540 -10.72 1.05 -1.23
N ASN A 541 -10.16 0.37 -2.23
CA ASN A 541 -10.51 0.53 -3.65
C ASN A 541 -11.31 -0.67 -4.20
N GLU A 542 -11.98 -1.41 -3.32
CA GLU A 542 -12.60 -2.70 -3.68
C GLU A 542 -14.03 -2.54 -4.23
N TYR A 543 -14.60 -1.34 -4.17
CA TYR A 543 -15.95 -1.02 -4.64
C TYR A 543 -15.94 0.15 -5.63
N ALA A 544 -17.01 0.31 -6.41
CA ALA A 544 -17.18 1.37 -7.41
C ALA A 544 -17.03 2.80 -6.85
N LEU A 545 -17.17 2.98 -5.53
CA LEU A 545 -16.94 4.23 -4.84
C LEU A 545 -15.78 4.06 -3.84
N PRO A 546 -14.66 4.76 -4.04
CA PRO A 546 -13.54 4.69 -3.11
C PRO A 546 -13.93 5.33 -1.76
N PHE A 547 -13.75 4.59 -0.66
CA PHE A 547 -13.93 5.13 0.69
C PHE A 547 -12.73 4.79 1.58
N TYR A 548 -12.64 5.51 2.69
CA TYR A 548 -11.58 5.34 3.67
C TYR A 548 -12.09 4.53 4.86
N LYS A 549 -11.29 3.57 5.33
CA LYS A 549 -11.46 2.96 6.65
C LYS A 549 -10.54 3.69 7.62
N CYS A 550 -11.09 4.47 8.54
CA CYS A 550 -10.32 5.12 9.59
C CYS A 550 -10.33 4.28 10.87
N ILE A 551 -9.17 4.09 11.48
CA ILE A 551 -9.07 3.69 12.89
C ILE A 551 -8.96 4.99 13.67
N GLN A 552 -9.92 5.28 14.53
CA GLN A 552 -9.94 6.50 15.34
C GLN A 552 -9.77 6.15 16.82
N ARG A 553 -9.11 7.02 17.57
CA ARG A 553 -8.87 6.88 19.01
C ARG A 553 -9.49 8.05 19.76
N CYS A 554 -10.24 7.77 20.82
CA CYS A 554 -10.77 8.80 21.71
C CYS A 554 -9.63 9.47 22.49
N SER A 555 -9.50 10.80 22.36
CA SER A 555 -8.37 11.60 22.86
C SER A 555 -8.85 12.95 23.43
N CYS A 556 -8.05 13.59 24.28
CA CYS A 556 -8.41 14.92 24.80
C CYS A 556 -8.62 15.94 23.66
N ILE A 557 -9.65 16.78 23.81
CA ILE A 557 -10.12 17.72 22.79
C ILE A 557 -9.02 18.68 22.33
N ASN A 558 -8.17 19.15 23.25
CA ASN A 558 -7.03 20.01 22.97
C ASN A 558 -5.94 19.81 24.03
N SER A 559 -4.81 20.51 23.90
CA SER A 559 -3.65 20.41 24.81
C SER A 559 -3.86 20.99 26.21
N LYS A 560 -4.99 21.68 26.49
CA LYS A 560 -5.30 22.19 27.84
C LYS A 560 -5.73 21.07 28.78
N PHE A 561 -6.19 19.95 28.24
CA PHE A 561 -6.61 18.80 29.04
C PHE A 561 -5.52 17.73 29.05
N ILE A 562 -5.15 17.28 30.24
CA ILE A 562 -4.16 16.23 30.47
C ILE A 562 -4.91 14.93 30.74
N ALA A 563 -4.49 13.88 30.04
CA ALA A 563 -4.98 12.52 30.23
C ALA A 563 -4.56 11.98 31.60
N ASN A 564 -5.51 11.75 32.51
CA ASN A 564 -5.28 11.10 33.81
C ASN A 564 -6.35 10.01 34.01
N ASP A 565 -5.95 8.78 34.31
CA ASP A 565 -6.83 7.67 34.75
C ASP A 565 -8.08 7.40 33.89
N GLY A 566 -7.98 7.56 32.58
CA GLY A 566 -9.11 7.32 31.68
C GLY A 566 -9.88 8.58 31.27
N GLU A 567 -9.60 9.71 31.92
CA GLU A 567 -10.30 10.99 31.76
C GLU A 567 -9.37 12.12 31.30
N CYS A 568 -9.96 13.23 30.85
CA CYS A 568 -9.25 14.44 30.43
C CYS A 568 -9.61 15.59 31.39
N SER A 569 -8.69 15.93 32.28
CA SER A 569 -8.84 17.01 33.27
C SER A 569 -8.09 18.27 32.82
N ASP A 570 -8.61 19.45 33.15
CA ASP A 570 -7.92 20.71 32.85
C ASP A 570 -6.59 20.79 33.62
N SER A 571 -5.49 21.07 32.91
CA SER A 571 -4.16 21.24 33.49
C SER A 571 -4.11 22.34 34.57
N LEU A 572 -4.97 23.36 34.47
CA LEU A 572 -4.96 24.51 35.38
C LEU A 572 -5.63 24.23 36.73
N SER A 573 -6.50 23.21 36.82
CA SER A 573 -7.23 22.93 38.06
C SER A 573 -6.40 22.19 39.12
N LYS A 574 -5.16 21.79 38.80
CA LYS A 574 -4.26 21.10 39.75
C LYS A 574 -3.30 22.03 40.50
N THR A 575 -3.35 23.35 40.28
CA THR A 575 -2.37 24.29 40.85
C THR A 575 -2.84 25.00 42.14
N GLU A 576 -4.01 24.68 42.69
CA GLU A 576 -4.57 25.40 43.87
C GLU A 576 -4.71 24.55 45.16
N ILE A 577 -4.01 23.43 45.30
CA ILE A 577 -3.99 22.67 46.56
C ILE A 577 -2.55 22.47 47.02
N ASN A 578 -2.03 23.45 47.77
CA ASN A 578 -0.86 23.33 48.65
C ASN A 578 -1.06 24.25 49.85
#